data_AF-A0A0E1NPS7-F1
#
_entry.id   AF-A0A0E1NPS7-F1
#
_cell.length_a   1.000
_cell.length_b   1.000
_cell.length_c   1.000
_cell.angle_alpha   90.00
_cell.angle_beta   90.00
_cell.angle_gamma   90.00
#
_symmetry.space_group_name_H-M   'P 1'
#
loop_
_entity.id
_entity.type
_entity.pdbx_description
1 polymer ?
#
loop_
_entity_poly.entity_id
_entity_poly.type
_entity_poly.pdbx_seq_one_letter_code
_entity_poly.pdbx_strand_id
1 'polypeptide(L)'
;MIFALNTVRNPRWLAPLLAFLVMFLVTACGDKELEQRKAFIDYLQNTVMRSGMKLPTLSEDQKQKFGPYVSDYAILVTFSQQLSKSVDASLVPAIEQINQIRVAQDYLSKRDALQQSAGALNLLVQQIRTAKAQADSAQAALKLPDDLKVVFNRAFDNIVTQPANVLIPAVPVVSSFVQDLVQVGDFLQQQGTQVTFNNGGIQFQTPQQAAQYNTMMSNLVAKYPEMMAAQKRVMKVMQ
;
A
#
# COMPACT_ATOMS: atom_id res chain seq x y z
N MET A 1 18.46 57.37 66.33
CA MET A 1 18.13 56.28 67.28
C MET A 1 17.00 55.49 66.63
N ILE A 2 17.29 54.35 65.98
CA ILE A 2 17.37 52.97 66.53
C ILE A 2 15.97 52.34 66.70
N PHE A 3 15.67 51.37 65.80
CA PHE A 3 14.88 50.10 65.87
C PHE A 3 13.51 50.07 66.61
N ALA A 4 12.48 49.31 66.24
CA ALA A 4 12.44 47.96 65.64
C ALA A 4 11.09 47.66 64.93
N LEU A 5 11.12 46.89 63.83
CA LEU A 5 9.94 46.19 63.30
C LEU A 5 9.66 44.92 64.13
N ASN A 6 8.42 44.77 64.57
CA ASN A 6 7.96 43.60 65.31
C ASN A 6 7.60 42.46 64.36
N THR A 7 8.05 41.26 64.72
CA THR A 7 8.04 40.03 63.93
C THR A 7 6.72 39.26 64.11
N VAL A 8 6.06 38.89 63.01
CA VAL A 8 4.93 37.92 63.04
C VAL A 8 5.35 36.62 62.31
N ARG A 9 5.89 35.73 63.13
CA ARG A 9 5.64 34.27 63.24
C ARG A 9 5.26 33.50 61.96
N ASN A 10 6.28 32.91 61.33
CA ASN A 10 6.18 31.93 60.25
C ASN A 10 5.94 30.51 60.85
N PRO A 11 4.83 29.79 60.55
CA PRO A 11 4.62 28.45 61.08
C PRO A 11 5.40 27.41 60.26
N ARG A 12 6.65 27.17 60.66
CA ARG A 12 7.58 26.15 60.09
C ARG A 12 7.21 24.70 60.43
N TRP A 13 5.94 24.34 60.49
CA TRP A 13 5.48 23.02 60.96
C TRP A 13 4.49 22.28 60.04
N LEU A 14 4.27 22.77 58.82
CA LEU A 14 3.47 22.10 57.79
C LEU A 14 4.30 21.56 56.61
N ALA A 15 5.63 21.67 56.69
CA ALA A 15 6.53 21.30 55.59
C ALA A 15 6.77 19.78 55.35
N PRO A 16 6.63 18.84 56.31
CA PRO A 16 6.99 17.45 56.02
C PRO A 16 5.83 16.61 55.43
N LEU A 17 4.57 17.08 55.51
CA LEU A 17 3.41 16.30 55.05
C LEU A 17 3.14 16.40 53.54
N LEU A 18 3.67 17.43 52.85
CA LEU A 18 3.55 17.56 51.39
C LEU A 18 4.71 16.88 50.62
N ALA A 19 5.79 16.47 51.29
CA ALA A 19 6.94 15.83 50.65
C ALA A 19 6.77 14.31 50.44
N PHE A 20 5.83 13.65 51.14
CA PHE A 20 5.62 12.20 51.04
C PHE A 20 4.64 11.78 49.92
N LEU A 21 3.88 12.70 49.32
CA LEU A 21 2.91 12.38 48.26
C LEU A 21 3.53 12.43 46.84
N VAL A 22 4.74 12.98 46.68
CA VAL A 22 5.37 13.18 45.36
C VAL A 22 6.17 11.94 44.90
N MET A 23 6.49 11.00 45.78
CA MET A 23 7.25 9.79 45.40
C MET A 23 6.40 8.62 44.87
N PHE A 24 5.08 8.62 45.06
CA PHE A 24 4.21 7.55 44.54
C PHE A 24 3.60 7.81 43.15
N LEU A 25 3.87 8.97 42.54
CA LEU A 25 3.40 9.25 41.17
C LEU A 25 4.35 8.75 40.08
N VAL A 26 5.52 8.23 40.43
CA VAL A 26 6.54 7.81 39.44
C VAL A 26 6.46 6.31 39.12
N THR A 27 5.84 5.49 39.96
CA THR A 27 5.81 4.02 39.76
C THR A 27 4.60 3.50 38.97
N ALA A 28 3.59 4.33 38.68
CA ALA A 28 2.41 3.90 37.91
C ALA A 28 2.52 4.11 36.38
N CYS A 29 3.58 4.79 35.89
CA CYS A 29 3.79 5.00 34.46
C CYS A 29 4.55 3.84 33.80
N GLY A 30 5.35 3.09 34.56
CA GLY A 30 6.16 1.97 34.07
C GLY A 30 5.34 0.73 33.73
N ASP A 31 4.42 0.32 34.60
CA ASP A 31 3.59 -0.87 34.36
C ASP A 31 2.65 -0.67 33.17
N LYS A 32 2.09 0.55 33.03
CA LYS A 32 1.17 0.86 31.95
C LYS A 32 1.86 0.88 30.58
N GLU A 33 3.06 1.47 30.48
CA GLU A 33 3.81 1.48 29.21
C GLU A 33 4.22 0.05 28.80
N LEU A 34 4.64 -0.77 29.77
CA LEU A 34 5.07 -2.13 29.51
C LEU A 34 3.90 -3.03 29.08
N GLU A 35 2.72 -2.86 29.69
CA GLU A 35 1.48 -3.52 29.25
C GLU A 35 1.05 -3.06 27.84
N GLN A 36 1.07 -1.74 27.58
CA GLN A 36 0.70 -1.17 26.27
C GLN A 36 1.62 -1.68 25.17
N ARG A 37 2.93 -1.72 25.44
CA ARG A 37 3.95 -2.22 24.53
C ARG A 37 3.75 -3.70 24.24
N LYS A 38 3.53 -4.51 25.27
CA LYS A 38 3.26 -5.94 25.11
C LYS A 38 2.01 -6.17 24.27
N ALA A 39 0.91 -5.49 24.56
CA ALA A 39 -0.34 -5.60 23.80
C ALA A 39 -0.14 -5.20 22.32
N PHE A 40 0.65 -4.16 22.06
CA PHE A 40 0.96 -3.73 20.70
C PHE A 40 1.87 -4.72 19.97
N ILE A 41 2.92 -5.25 20.62
CA ILE A 41 3.78 -6.30 20.07
C ILE A 41 2.94 -7.53 19.69
N ASP A 42 2.08 -7.99 20.60
CA ASP A 42 1.21 -9.14 20.37
C ASP A 42 0.28 -8.89 19.17
N TYR A 43 -0.26 -7.68 19.04
CA TYR A 43 -1.09 -7.30 17.91
C TYR A 43 -0.32 -7.27 16.59
N LEU A 44 0.90 -6.71 16.58
CA LEU A 44 1.74 -6.69 15.38
C LEU A 44 2.05 -8.12 14.91
N GLN A 45 2.41 -9.01 15.82
CA GLN A 45 2.79 -10.39 15.48
C GLN A 45 1.61 -11.27 15.06
N ASN A 46 0.46 -11.13 15.74
CA ASN A 46 -0.66 -12.04 15.53
C ASN A 46 -1.68 -11.53 14.51
N THR A 47 -1.77 -10.22 14.31
CA THR A 47 -2.72 -9.60 13.39
C THR A 47 -2.01 -9.00 12.18
N VAL A 48 -1.08 -8.07 12.40
CA VAL A 48 -0.48 -7.29 11.30
C VAL A 48 0.41 -8.15 10.41
N MET A 49 1.27 -9.00 10.98
CA MET A 49 2.13 -9.91 10.21
C MET A 49 1.35 -10.97 9.41
N ARG A 50 0.09 -11.21 9.75
CA ARG A 50 -0.79 -12.13 9.03
C ARG A 50 -1.73 -11.43 8.06
N SER A 51 -1.68 -10.10 8.02
CA SER A 51 -2.49 -9.29 7.12
C SER A 51 -1.74 -9.09 5.79
N GLY A 52 -2.48 -9.12 4.68
CA GLY A 52 -2.01 -8.64 3.39
C GLY A 52 -2.02 -7.10 3.31
N MET A 53 -2.27 -6.54 2.12
CA MET A 53 -2.30 -5.09 1.93
C MET A 53 -3.38 -4.34 2.72
N LYS A 54 -4.45 -5.00 3.16
CA LYS A 54 -5.56 -4.34 3.87
C LYS A 54 -5.44 -4.54 5.37
N LEU A 55 -4.83 -3.56 6.03
CA LEU A 55 -4.72 -3.58 7.49
C LEU A 55 -6.04 -3.23 8.20
N PRO A 56 -6.37 -3.92 9.31
CA PRO A 56 -7.53 -3.59 10.14
C PRO A 56 -7.38 -2.23 10.84
N THR A 57 -8.49 -1.51 10.97
CA THR A 57 -8.56 -0.30 11.79
C THR A 57 -8.62 -0.67 13.26
N LEU A 58 -8.01 0.16 14.11
CA LEU A 58 -8.06 -0.05 15.55
C LEU A 58 -9.43 0.34 16.12
N SER A 59 -10.02 -0.55 16.90
CA SER A 59 -11.16 -0.24 17.78
C SER A 59 -10.76 0.74 18.89
N GLU A 60 -11.74 1.39 19.52
CA GLU A 60 -11.46 2.29 20.65
C GLU A 60 -10.76 1.58 21.81
N ASP A 61 -11.15 0.35 22.12
CA ASP A 61 -10.50 -0.47 23.15
C ASP A 61 -9.03 -0.74 22.81
N GLN A 62 -8.73 -1.05 21.54
CA GLN A 62 -7.34 -1.24 21.09
C GLN A 62 -6.54 0.06 21.17
N LYS A 63 -7.13 1.20 20.79
CA LYS A 63 -6.45 2.50 20.90
C LYS A 63 -6.08 2.80 22.36
N GLN A 64 -7.00 2.55 23.30
CA GLN A 64 -6.73 2.71 24.73
C GLN A 64 -5.62 1.75 25.21
N LYS A 65 -5.68 0.48 24.79
CA LYS A 65 -4.70 -0.56 25.14
C LYS A 65 -3.31 -0.33 24.54
N PHE A 66 -3.19 0.35 23.40
CA PHE A 66 -1.89 0.59 22.77
C PHE A 66 -1.30 1.95 23.14
N GLY A 67 -2.12 2.89 23.60
CA GLY A 67 -1.67 4.20 24.06
C GLY A 67 -0.85 4.94 22.99
N PRO A 68 0.41 5.31 23.29
CA PRO A 68 1.23 6.07 22.35
C PRO A 68 1.52 5.34 21.03
N TYR A 69 1.54 4.00 21.02
CA TYR A 69 1.87 3.22 19.82
C TYR A 69 0.81 3.26 18.72
N VAL A 70 -0.37 3.84 19.00
CA VAL A 70 -1.40 4.10 17.99
C VAL A 70 -0.85 4.97 16.84
N SER A 71 -0.02 5.97 17.14
CA SER A 71 0.59 6.81 16.10
C SER A 71 1.58 6.04 15.24
N ASP A 72 2.33 5.11 15.85
CA ASP A 72 3.32 4.31 15.14
C ASP A 72 2.63 3.32 14.20
N TYR A 73 1.53 2.71 14.65
CA TYR A 73 0.67 1.88 13.80
C TYR A 73 0.07 2.65 12.61
N ALA A 74 -0.25 3.93 12.80
CA ALA A 74 -0.84 4.75 11.74
C ALA A 74 0.08 4.88 10.52
N ILE A 75 1.40 4.73 10.67
CA ILE A 75 2.36 4.70 9.55
C ILE A 75 2.05 3.51 8.62
N LEU A 76 1.88 2.32 9.21
CA LEU A 76 1.57 1.10 8.45
C LEU A 76 0.19 1.21 7.79
N VAL A 77 -0.82 1.67 8.55
CA VAL A 77 -2.20 1.81 8.05
C VAL A 77 -2.28 2.80 6.90
N THR A 78 -1.62 3.96 7.02
CA THR A 78 -1.62 5.00 5.98
C THR A 78 -1.04 4.48 4.67
N PHE A 79 0.12 3.80 4.74
CA PHE A 79 0.71 3.17 3.56
C PHE A 79 -0.24 2.12 2.96
N SER A 80 -0.76 1.20 3.78
CA SER A 80 -1.68 0.13 3.36
C SER A 80 -2.92 0.67 2.65
N GLN A 81 -3.53 1.74 3.19
CA GLN A 81 -4.70 2.38 2.60
C GLN A 81 -4.38 3.10 1.28
N GLN A 82 -3.29 3.85 1.23
CA GLN A 82 -2.84 4.52 0.00
C GLN A 82 -2.56 3.49 -1.09
N LEU A 83 -1.79 2.44 -0.75
CA LEU A 83 -1.45 1.37 -1.68
C LEU A 83 -2.69 0.64 -2.19
N SER A 84 -3.56 0.18 -1.29
CA SER A 84 -4.78 -0.54 -1.68
C SER A 84 -5.67 0.32 -2.57
N LYS A 85 -5.86 1.61 -2.24
CA LYS A 85 -6.67 2.52 -3.06
C LYS A 85 -6.08 2.69 -4.46
N SER A 86 -4.77 2.86 -4.56
CA SER A 86 -4.07 3.00 -5.85
C SER A 86 -4.13 1.71 -6.68
N VAL A 87 -3.94 0.55 -6.05
CA VAL A 87 -4.03 -0.75 -6.73
C VAL A 87 -5.46 -1.02 -7.21
N ASP A 88 -6.46 -0.78 -6.37
CA ASP A 88 -7.89 -0.96 -6.68
C ASP A 88 -8.34 -0.01 -7.81
N ALA A 89 -7.75 1.20 -7.90
CA ALA A 89 -8.09 2.18 -8.94
C ALA A 89 -7.36 1.94 -10.28
N SER A 90 -6.21 1.26 -10.29
CA SER A 90 -5.37 1.15 -11.49
C SER A 90 -5.16 -0.29 -11.97
N LEU A 91 -4.72 -1.19 -11.10
CA LEU A 91 -4.25 -2.52 -11.49
C LEU A 91 -5.38 -3.53 -11.60
N VAL A 92 -6.35 -3.47 -10.68
CA VAL A 92 -7.53 -4.34 -10.71
C VAL A 92 -8.35 -4.16 -11.99
N PRO A 93 -8.72 -2.93 -12.40
CA PRO A 93 -9.45 -2.72 -13.66
C PRO A 93 -8.66 -3.18 -14.88
N ALA A 94 -7.34 -2.95 -14.93
CA ALA A 94 -6.50 -3.38 -16.04
C ALA A 94 -6.54 -4.90 -16.25
N ILE A 95 -6.39 -5.66 -15.16
CA ILE A 95 -6.45 -7.13 -15.18
C ILE A 95 -7.85 -7.60 -15.60
N GLU A 96 -8.90 -6.95 -15.12
CA GLU A 96 -10.27 -7.28 -15.51
C GLU A 96 -10.50 -7.07 -17.01
N GLN A 97 -10.05 -5.95 -17.58
CA GLN A 97 -10.16 -5.70 -19.02
C GLN A 97 -9.40 -6.73 -19.85
N ILE A 98 -8.17 -7.08 -19.45
CA ILE A 98 -7.39 -8.15 -20.09
C ILE A 98 -8.18 -9.47 -20.09
N ASN A 99 -8.75 -9.82 -18.94
CA ASN A 99 -9.50 -11.07 -18.78
C ASN A 99 -10.83 -11.09 -19.53
N GLN A 100 -11.32 -9.97 -20.07
CA GLN A 100 -12.55 -9.93 -20.87
C GLN A 100 -12.29 -10.12 -22.37
N ILE A 101 -11.03 -10.08 -22.82
CA ILE A 101 -10.67 -10.31 -24.22
C ILE A 101 -10.69 -11.82 -24.51
N ARG A 102 -11.49 -12.23 -25.48
CA ARG A 102 -11.68 -13.63 -25.90
C ARG A 102 -11.58 -13.80 -27.41
N VAL A 103 -12.09 -12.83 -28.17
CA VAL A 103 -12.11 -12.84 -29.63
C VAL A 103 -11.53 -11.54 -30.20
N ALA A 104 -11.21 -11.55 -31.49
CA ALA A 104 -10.58 -10.39 -32.13
C ALA A 104 -11.42 -9.09 -32.06
N GLN A 105 -12.74 -9.21 -31.99
CA GLN A 105 -13.63 -8.06 -31.83
C GLN A 105 -13.51 -7.38 -30.47
N ASP A 106 -13.04 -8.09 -29.43
CA ASP A 106 -12.89 -7.53 -28.09
C ASP A 106 -11.76 -6.50 -28.01
N TYR A 107 -10.72 -6.63 -28.84
CA TYR A 107 -9.66 -5.61 -28.91
C TYR A 107 -10.21 -4.23 -29.29
N LEU A 108 -11.24 -4.18 -30.15
CA LEU A 108 -11.93 -2.94 -30.51
C LEU A 108 -12.81 -2.44 -29.38
N SER A 109 -13.65 -3.32 -28.82
CA SER A 109 -14.64 -2.91 -27.80
C SER A 109 -14.00 -2.51 -26.47
N LYS A 110 -12.80 -3.04 -26.17
CA LYS A 110 -12.05 -2.76 -24.93
C LYS A 110 -10.95 -1.72 -25.10
N ARG A 111 -10.66 -1.27 -26.32
CA ARG A 111 -9.57 -0.34 -26.64
C ARG A 111 -9.52 0.87 -25.69
N ASP A 112 -10.62 1.59 -25.55
CA ASP A 112 -10.64 2.83 -24.75
C ASP A 112 -10.44 2.55 -23.25
N ALA A 113 -11.04 1.48 -22.74
CA ALA A 113 -10.87 1.06 -21.35
C ALA A 113 -9.42 0.61 -21.06
N LEU A 114 -8.79 -0.07 -22.01
CA LEU A 114 -7.37 -0.46 -21.93
C LEU A 114 -6.46 0.77 -21.99
N GLN A 115 -6.77 1.75 -22.86
CA GLN A 115 -6.00 3.00 -22.93
C GLN A 115 -6.08 3.78 -21.62
N GLN A 116 -7.27 3.87 -21.00
CA GLN A 116 -7.43 4.47 -19.67
C GLN A 116 -6.63 3.70 -18.61
N SER A 117 -6.68 2.36 -18.65
CA SER A 117 -5.92 1.50 -17.75
C SER A 117 -4.41 1.72 -17.87
N ALA A 118 -3.87 1.86 -19.09
CA ALA A 118 -2.46 2.16 -19.32
C ALA A 118 -2.04 3.49 -18.67
N GLY A 119 -2.88 4.53 -18.78
CA GLY A 119 -2.66 5.81 -18.10
C GLY A 119 -2.64 5.67 -16.58
N ALA A 120 -3.60 4.93 -16.01
CA ALA A 120 -3.70 4.71 -14.56
C ALA A 120 -2.52 3.89 -14.01
N LEU A 121 -2.01 2.91 -14.76
CA LEU A 121 -0.85 2.10 -14.39
C LEU A 121 0.45 2.92 -14.36
N ASN A 122 0.61 3.89 -15.27
CA ASN A 122 1.78 4.78 -15.27
C ASN A 122 1.84 5.64 -14.00
N LEU A 123 0.69 6.07 -13.48
CA LEU A 123 0.61 6.82 -12.23
C LEU A 123 0.83 5.93 -11.00
N LEU A 124 0.40 4.66 -11.04
CA LEU A 124 0.50 3.74 -9.92
C LEU A 124 1.93 3.57 -9.42
N VAL A 125 2.92 3.41 -10.31
CA VAL A 125 4.33 3.27 -9.90
C VAL A 125 4.80 4.46 -9.07
N GLN A 126 4.44 5.69 -9.48
CA GLN A 126 4.83 6.90 -8.77
C GLN A 126 4.11 7.01 -7.42
N GLN A 127 2.83 6.66 -7.37
CA GLN A 127 2.07 6.64 -6.12
C GLN A 127 2.68 5.66 -5.10
N ILE A 128 3.07 4.46 -5.54
CA ILE A 128 3.72 3.47 -4.67
C ILE A 128 5.06 4.01 -4.14
N ARG A 129 5.89 4.61 -5.01
CA ARG A 129 7.18 5.18 -4.61
C ARG A 129 7.03 6.29 -3.57
N THR A 130 6.09 7.21 -3.79
CA THR A 130 5.82 8.32 -2.87
C THR A 130 5.31 7.81 -1.52
N ALA A 131 4.34 6.90 -1.52
CA ALA A 131 3.80 6.30 -0.29
C ALA A 131 4.91 5.57 0.49
N LYS A 132 5.75 4.80 -0.22
CA LYS A 132 6.88 4.10 0.41
C LYS A 132 7.89 5.08 1.02
N ALA A 133 8.29 6.11 0.28
CA ALA A 133 9.24 7.11 0.78
C ALA A 133 8.70 7.85 2.03
N GLN A 134 7.40 8.16 2.05
CA GLN A 134 6.74 8.74 3.22
C GLN A 134 6.79 7.79 4.42
N ALA A 135 6.47 6.51 4.22
CA ALA A 135 6.51 5.50 5.27
C ALA A 135 7.94 5.26 5.78
N ASP A 136 8.94 5.18 4.90
CA ASP A 136 10.34 5.01 5.25
C ASP A 136 10.84 6.18 6.12
N SER A 137 10.49 7.41 5.73
CA SER A 137 10.83 8.62 6.49
C SER A 137 10.19 8.62 7.87
N ALA A 138 8.91 8.24 7.95
CA ALA A 138 8.19 8.16 9.22
C ALA A 138 8.77 7.08 10.14
N GLN A 139 9.08 5.89 9.61
CA GLN A 139 9.73 4.81 10.37
C GLN A 139 11.10 5.23 10.90
N ALA A 140 11.92 5.89 10.08
CA ALA A 140 13.26 6.33 10.48
C ALA A 140 13.23 7.36 11.63
N ALA A 141 12.14 8.12 11.75
CA ALA A 141 11.94 9.08 12.83
C ALA A 141 11.43 8.46 14.15
N LEU A 142 11.00 7.18 14.14
CA LEU A 142 10.45 6.52 15.32
C LEU A 142 11.52 6.25 16.39
N LYS A 143 11.14 6.49 17.64
CA LYS A 143 11.95 6.17 18.82
C LYS A 143 11.28 5.03 19.59
N LEU A 144 11.55 3.80 19.16
CA LEU A 144 10.98 2.59 19.73
C LEU A 144 11.95 1.93 20.73
N PRO A 145 11.46 1.38 21.85
CA PRO A 145 12.21 0.45 22.68
C PRO A 145 12.73 -0.75 21.87
N ASP A 146 13.86 -1.32 22.26
CA ASP A 146 14.56 -2.33 21.45
C ASP A 146 13.71 -3.57 21.13
N ASP A 147 12.91 -4.04 22.09
CA ASP A 147 12.01 -5.18 21.94
C ASP A 147 10.90 -4.90 20.92
N LEU A 148 10.29 -3.72 20.98
CA LEU A 148 9.27 -3.31 20.02
C LEU A 148 9.88 -3.00 18.65
N LYS A 149 11.06 -2.37 18.59
CA LYS A 149 11.71 -1.97 17.34
C LYS A 149 11.91 -3.14 16.39
N VAL A 150 12.36 -4.28 16.91
CA VAL A 150 12.56 -5.50 16.11
C VAL A 150 11.24 -5.99 15.51
N VAL A 151 10.17 -5.99 16.30
CA VAL A 151 8.84 -6.47 15.86
C VAL A 151 8.20 -5.49 14.87
N PHE A 152 8.29 -4.19 15.14
CA PHE A 152 7.79 -3.15 14.26
C PHE A 152 8.51 -3.18 12.91
N ASN A 153 9.84 -3.32 12.89
CA ASN A 153 10.60 -3.38 11.63
C ASN A 153 10.18 -4.58 10.78
N ARG A 154 9.92 -5.75 11.38
CA ARG A 154 9.38 -6.90 10.65
C ARG A 154 7.98 -6.64 10.08
N ALA A 155 7.12 -5.98 10.86
CA ALA A 155 5.79 -5.58 10.38
C ALA A 155 5.90 -4.56 9.24
N PHE A 156 6.80 -3.59 9.35
CA PHE A 156 7.10 -2.62 8.30
C PHE A 156 7.61 -3.29 7.04
N ASP A 157 8.53 -4.24 7.15
CA ASP A 157 9.02 -4.97 5.99
C ASP A 157 7.91 -5.76 5.30
N ASN A 158 7.02 -6.39 6.07
CA ASN A 158 5.90 -7.15 5.55
C ASN A 158 4.85 -6.28 4.85
N ILE A 159 4.54 -5.12 5.43
CA ILE A 159 3.43 -4.26 4.97
C ILE A 159 3.88 -3.20 3.95
N VAL A 160 5.12 -2.73 4.03
CA VAL A 160 5.63 -1.62 3.22
C VAL A 160 6.69 -2.08 2.24
N THR A 161 7.81 -2.61 2.75
CA THR A 161 9.00 -2.90 1.94
C THR A 161 8.71 -3.98 0.90
N GLN A 162 8.21 -5.15 1.30
CA GLN A 162 7.99 -6.28 0.41
C GLN A 162 6.90 -5.99 -0.63
N PRO A 163 5.71 -5.46 -0.28
CA PRO A 163 4.70 -5.09 -1.27
C PRO A 163 5.21 -4.10 -2.32
N ALA A 164 5.93 -3.06 -1.90
CA ALA A 164 6.50 -2.10 -2.85
C ALA A 164 7.53 -2.77 -3.79
N ASN A 165 8.41 -3.62 -3.26
CA ASN A 165 9.42 -4.33 -4.04
C ASN A 165 8.81 -5.30 -5.06
N VAL A 166 7.63 -5.86 -4.78
CA VAL A 166 6.92 -6.73 -5.70
C VAL A 166 6.13 -5.94 -6.75
N LEU A 167 5.42 -4.89 -6.33
CA LEU A 167 4.51 -4.15 -7.20
C LEU A 167 5.24 -3.22 -8.18
N ILE A 168 6.29 -2.52 -7.74
CA ILE A 168 7.05 -1.59 -8.59
C ILE A 168 7.54 -2.25 -9.90
N PRO A 169 8.16 -3.45 -9.89
CA PRO A 169 8.57 -4.11 -11.13
C PRO A 169 7.41 -4.84 -11.85
N ALA A 170 6.34 -5.22 -11.15
CA ALA A 170 5.20 -5.91 -11.77
C ALA A 170 4.33 -4.97 -12.62
N VAL A 171 4.13 -3.73 -12.19
CA VAL A 171 3.26 -2.76 -12.87
C VAL A 171 3.72 -2.47 -14.32
N PRO A 172 5.00 -2.22 -14.62
CA PRO A 172 5.48 -2.03 -16.00
C PRO A 172 5.22 -3.23 -16.92
N VAL A 173 5.30 -4.46 -16.41
CA VAL A 173 5.00 -5.68 -17.18
C VAL A 173 3.53 -5.67 -17.61
N VAL A 174 2.62 -5.40 -16.68
CA VAL A 174 1.18 -5.30 -16.97
C VAL A 174 0.90 -4.12 -17.89
N SER A 175 1.52 -2.96 -17.65
CA SER A 175 1.37 -1.76 -18.49
C SER A 175 1.80 -1.99 -19.93
N SER A 176 2.96 -2.63 -20.15
CA SER A 176 3.42 -2.96 -21.50
C SER A 176 2.47 -3.93 -22.21
N PHE A 177 1.95 -4.92 -21.50
CA PHE A 177 0.97 -5.84 -22.08
C PHE A 177 -0.33 -5.13 -22.47
N VAL A 178 -0.85 -4.24 -21.60
CA VAL A 178 -2.03 -3.41 -21.90
C VAL A 178 -1.78 -2.52 -23.12
N GLN A 179 -0.59 -1.91 -23.23
CA GLN A 179 -0.24 -1.08 -24.38
C GLN A 179 -0.23 -1.87 -25.70
N ASP A 180 0.30 -3.10 -25.70
CA ASP A 180 0.26 -3.95 -26.89
C ASP A 180 -1.18 -4.32 -27.28
N LEU A 181 -2.07 -4.54 -26.30
CA LEU A 181 -3.50 -4.78 -26.56
C LEU A 181 -4.16 -3.54 -27.20
N VAL A 182 -3.84 -2.33 -26.71
CA VAL A 182 -4.31 -1.08 -27.31
C VAL A 182 -3.82 -0.94 -28.74
N GLN A 183 -2.55 -1.28 -29.03
CA GLN A 183 -2.01 -1.23 -30.39
C GLN A 183 -2.74 -2.17 -31.36
N VAL A 184 -3.16 -3.36 -30.90
CA VAL A 184 -4.01 -4.24 -31.70
C VAL A 184 -5.38 -3.58 -31.95
N GLY A 185 -6.01 -3.02 -30.91
CA GLY A 185 -7.26 -2.29 -31.06
C GLY A 185 -7.15 -1.11 -32.05
N ASP A 186 -6.09 -0.32 -31.96
CA ASP A 186 -5.79 0.79 -32.87
C ASP A 186 -5.64 0.31 -34.31
N PHE A 187 -4.87 -0.75 -34.52
CA PHE A 187 -4.66 -1.31 -35.86
C PHE A 187 -5.98 -1.80 -36.48
N LEU A 188 -6.80 -2.51 -35.70
CA LEU A 188 -8.10 -2.97 -36.15
C LEU A 188 -9.07 -1.82 -36.44
N GLN A 189 -9.03 -0.77 -35.62
CA GLN A 189 -9.86 0.42 -35.81
C GLN A 189 -9.48 1.14 -37.11
N GLN A 190 -8.18 1.23 -37.40
CA GLN A 190 -7.65 1.81 -38.65
C GLN A 190 -8.06 1.02 -39.90
N GLN A 191 -8.28 -0.31 -39.79
CA GLN A 191 -8.77 -1.10 -40.93
C GLN A 191 -10.23 -0.80 -41.28
N GLY A 192 -11.05 -0.37 -40.31
CA GLY A 192 -12.45 0.01 -40.53
C GLY A 192 -13.25 -1.11 -41.21
N THR A 193 -13.81 -0.84 -42.38
CA THR A 193 -14.59 -1.81 -43.17
C THR A 193 -13.74 -2.81 -43.95
N GLN A 194 -12.40 -2.69 -43.91
CA GLN A 194 -11.47 -3.61 -44.58
C GLN A 194 -11.15 -4.87 -43.75
N VAL A 195 -11.78 -5.01 -42.58
CA VAL A 195 -11.64 -6.19 -41.74
C VAL A 195 -13.02 -6.81 -41.49
N THR A 196 -13.10 -8.13 -41.60
CA THR A 196 -14.33 -8.89 -41.34
C THR A 196 -14.08 -9.86 -40.19
N PHE A 197 -15.04 -9.92 -39.25
CA PHE A 197 -14.99 -10.81 -38.10
C PHE A 197 -15.96 -11.97 -38.31
N ASN A 198 -15.45 -13.19 -38.48
CA ASN A 198 -16.24 -14.37 -38.82
C ASN A 198 -15.91 -15.53 -37.87
N ASN A 199 -16.89 -16.08 -37.17
CA ASN A 199 -16.75 -17.23 -36.25
C ASN A 199 -15.55 -17.11 -35.27
N GLY A 200 -15.32 -15.92 -34.71
CA GLY A 200 -14.20 -15.66 -33.79
C GLY A 200 -12.84 -15.49 -34.46
N GLY A 201 -12.75 -15.69 -35.78
CA GLY A 201 -11.60 -15.38 -36.62
C GLY A 201 -11.69 -13.98 -37.24
N ILE A 202 -10.58 -13.57 -37.84
CA ILE A 202 -10.42 -12.27 -38.48
C ILE A 202 -9.92 -12.44 -39.91
N GLN A 203 -10.51 -11.68 -40.84
CA GLN A 203 -10.14 -11.69 -42.25
C GLN A 203 -9.79 -10.27 -42.71
N PHE A 204 -8.61 -10.13 -43.32
CA PHE A 204 -8.11 -8.89 -43.88
C PHE A 204 -8.19 -8.90 -45.41
N GLN A 205 -8.32 -7.72 -46.02
CA GLN A 205 -8.36 -7.58 -47.48
C GLN A 205 -6.99 -7.85 -48.14
N THR A 206 -5.89 -7.61 -47.43
CA THR A 206 -4.53 -7.75 -47.97
C THR A 206 -3.64 -8.68 -47.13
N PRO A 207 -2.67 -9.37 -47.76
CA PRO A 207 -1.67 -10.16 -47.03
C PRO A 207 -0.82 -9.32 -46.06
N GLN A 208 -0.56 -8.06 -46.40
CA GLN A 208 0.26 -7.14 -45.58
C GLN A 208 -0.44 -6.81 -44.25
N GLN A 209 -1.74 -6.51 -44.28
CA GLN A 209 -2.54 -6.30 -43.07
C GLN A 209 -2.56 -7.54 -42.17
N ALA A 210 -2.74 -8.73 -42.78
CA ALA A 210 -2.71 -9.99 -42.04
C ALA A 210 -1.34 -10.24 -41.39
N ALA A 211 -0.24 -9.97 -42.10
CA ALA A 211 1.12 -10.12 -41.57
C ALA A 211 1.39 -9.17 -40.39
N GLN A 212 0.93 -7.92 -40.47
CA GLN A 212 1.07 -6.95 -39.39
C GLN A 212 0.28 -7.37 -38.15
N TYR A 213 -0.98 -7.78 -38.32
CA TYR A 213 -1.80 -8.31 -37.22
C TYR A 213 -1.15 -9.53 -36.57
N ASN A 214 -0.73 -10.51 -37.38
CA ASN A 214 -0.07 -11.72 -36.88
C ASN A 214 1.21 -11.41 -36.09
N THR A 215 1.96 -10.38 -36.49
CA THR A 215 3.14 -9.90 -35.75
C THR A 215 2.76 -9.35 -34.38
N MET A 216 1.72 -8.51 -34.29
CA MET A 216 1.23 -7.98 -33.02
C MET A 216 0.72 -9.11 -32.10
N MET A 217 -0.02 -10.06 -32.65
CA MET A 217 -0.52 -11.22 -31.91
C MET A 217 0.62 -12.11 -31.41
N SER A 218 1.66 -12.34 -32.22
CA SER A 218 2.86 -13.08 -31.80
C SER A 218 3.56 -12.41 -30.61
N ASN A 219 3.70 -11.08 -30.64
CA ASN A 219 4.27 -10.32 -29.54
C ASN A 219 3.44 -10.44 -28.25
N LEU A 220 2.11 -10.38 -28.36
CA LEU A 220 1.22 -10.60 -27.21
C LEU A 220 1.37 -12.01 -26.62
N VAL A 221 1.39 -13.04 -27.47
CA VAL A 221 1.60 -14.43 -27.03
C VAL A 221 2.95 -14.59 -26.33
N ALA A 222 4.00 -13.95 -26.85
CA ALA A 222 5.33 -14.00 -26.25
C ALA A 222 5.39 -13.33 -24.87
N LYS A 223 4.66 -12.23 -24.65
CA LYS A 223 4.62 -11.50 -23.35
C LYS A 223 3.63 -12.08 -22.35
N TYR A 224 2.67 -12.88 -22.79
CA TYR A 224 1.61 -13.42 -21.93
C TYR A 224 2.14 -14.18 -20.69
N PRO A 225 3.16 -15.06 -20.77
CA PRO A 225 3.68 -15.75 -19.60
C PRO A 225 4.21 -14.80 -18.51
N GLU A 226 4.88 -13.72 -18.91
CA GLU A 226 5.44 -12.74 -17.98
C GLU A 226 4.32 -11.92 -17.32
N MET A 227 3.30 -11.53 -18.10
CA MET A 227 2.10 -10.85 -17.58
C MET A 227 1.39 -11.74 -16.54
N MET A 228 1.18 -13.02 -16.83
CA MET A 228 0.57 -13.96 -15.89
C MET A 228 1.42 -14.16 -14.62
N ALA A 229 2.75 -14.20 -14.75
CA ALA A 229 3.65 -14.27 -13.60
C ALA A 229 3.56 -12.98 -12.75
N ALA A 230 3.49 -11.81 -13.38
CA ALA A 230 3.30 -10.53 -12.70
C ALA A 230 1.95 -10.50 -11.96
N GLN A 231 0.87 -10.93 -12.60
CA GLN A 231 -0.46 -11.02 -11.98
C GLN A 231 -0.45 -11.93 -10.74
N LYS A 232 0.18 -13.10 -10.81
CA LYS A 232 0.31 -14.01 -9.65
C LYS A 232 1.08 -13.37 -8.49
N ARG A 233 2.17 -12.66 -8.79
CA ARG A 233 2.94 -11.92 -7.77
C ARG A 233 2.11 -10.84 -7.10
N VAL A 234 1.36 -10.07 -7.88
CA VAL A 234 0.43 -9.05 -7.38
C VAL A 234 -0.60 -9.69 -6.46
N MET A 235 -1.31 -10.74 -6.91
CA MET A 235 -2.34 -11.41 -6.12
C MET A 235 -1.80 -11.92 -4.78
N LYS A 236 -0.57 -12.44 -4.75
CA LYS A 236 0.08 -12.90 -3.51
C LYS A 236 0.28 -11.76 -2.49
N VAL A 237 0.51 -10.53 -2.94
CA VAL A 237 0.66 -9.36 -2.06
C VAL A 237 -0.71 -8.88 -1.55
N MET A 238 -1.76 -9.06 -2.34
CA MET A 238 -3.12 -8.63 -1.96
C MET A 238 -3.78 -9.53 -0.90
N GLN A 239 -3.34 -10.80 -0.82
CA GLN A 239 -3.82 -11.80 0.14
C GLN A 239 -3.12 -11.65 1.49
#